data_AF-A0A3G2T2M5-F1
#
_entry.id   AF-A0A3G2T2M5-F1
#
_cell.length_a   1.000
_cell.length_b   1.000
_cell.length_c   1.000
_cell.angle_alpha   90.00
_cell.angle_beta   90.00
_cell.angle_gamma   90.00
#
_symmetry.space_group_name_H-M   'P 1'
#
loop_
_entity.id
_entity.type
_entity.pdbx_description
1 polymer ?
#
loop_
_entity_poly.entity_id
_entity_poly.type
_entity_poly.pdbx_seq_one_letter_code
_entity_poly.pdbx_strand_id
1 'polypeptide(L)'
;MTTIYLVRHGQASFGAESYDKLSPNGELQAKILGQYFDKILREEPYVVAGSMQRHQQTANFALAECFPEAKIVTDSAWNEFNHQQVFAQYDPRFNEPHLLKQEVAKESSPRAYLAKIFEGAIERWTGGEFHHEYDEAWPDFKNRVEMALQNLCDEFAKTKPRYAVVFTSGGVISVVAGKLLELSPNKTFALNWAIANTSLTTLRLVGNEPQLLSLNEHHFIKAEDPQLLTWI
;
A
#
# COMPACT_ATOMS: atom_id res chain seq x y z
N MET A 1 14.58 17.18 11.32
CA MET A 1 14.28 16.71 9.94
C MET A 1 13.61 15.36 10.10
N THR A 2 12.43 15.19 9.53
CA THR A 2 11.60 13.99 9.74
C THR A 2 11.81 13.02 8.58
N THR A 3 12.06 11.75 8.91
CA THR A 3 12.07 10.65 7.92
C THR A 3 10.75 9.91 8.04
N ILE A 4 10.02 9.79 6.94
CA ILE A 4 8.71 9.12 6.87
C ILE A 4 8.90 7.81 6.10
N TYR A 5 8.57 6.69 6.73
CA TYR A 5 8.55 5.37 6.09
C TYR A 5 7.11 4.99 5.79
N LEU A 6 6.76 4.89 4.51
CA LEU A 6 5.49 4.28 4.09
C LEU A 6 5.70 2.78 3.93
N VAL A 7 4.90 1.99 4.64
CA VAL A 7 4.97 0.53 4.65
C VAL A 7 3.77 -0.02 3.89
N ARG A 8 3.99 -0.81 2.85
CA ARG A 8 2.90 -1.63 2.28
C ARG A 8 2.61 -2.76 3.28
N HIS A 9 1.35 -3.05 3.55
CA HIS A 9 0.99 -4.18 4.40
C HIS A 9 1.59 -5.52 3.94
N GLY A 10 1.74 -6.45 4.90
CA GLY A 10 2.15 -7.83 4.62
C GLY A 10 1.16 -8.57 3.72
N GLN A 11 1.57 -9.71 3.18
CA GLN A 11 0.75 -10.53 2.29
C GLN A 11 -0.60 -10.86 2.95
N ALA A 12 -1.68 -10.45 2.30
CA ALA A 12 -3.04 -10.77 2.74
C ALA A 12 -3.42 -12.21 2.36
N SER A 13 -4.42 -12.77 3.04
CA SER A 13 -4.95 -14.10 2.75
C SER A 13 -5.83 -14.07 1.49
N PHE A 14 -5.21 -14.18 0.31
CA PHE A 14 -5.94 -14.19 -0.96
C PHE A 14 -6.85 -15.43 -1.06
N GLY A 15 -8.17 -15.24 -1.16
CA GLY A 15 -9.15 -16.31 -1.33
C GLY A 15 -9.64 -17.00 -0.04
N ALA A 16 -9.30 -16.47 1.15
CA ALA A 16 -9.93 -16.90 2.40
C ALA A 16 -11.24 -16.14 2.66
N GLU A 17 -12.12 -16.67 3.52
CA GLU A 17 -13.41 -16.06 3.89
C GLU A 17 -13.29 -14.62 4.42
N SER A 18 -12.12 -14.24 4.96
CA SER A 18 -11.81 -12.88 5.39
C SER A 18 -10.57 -12.36 4.65
N TYR A 19 -10.80 -11.72 3.50
CA TYR A 19 -9.77 -11.15 2.63
C TYR A 19 -8.91 -10.08 3.33
N ASP A 20 -9.48 -9.29 4.25
CA ASP A 20 -8.77 -8.19 4.92
C ASP A 20 -7.89 -8.63 6.11
N LYS A 21 -7.31 -9.84 6.06
CA LYS A 21 -6.41 -10.36 7.10
C LYS A 21 -5.06 -10.74 6.50
N LEU A 22 -3.99 -10.53 7.25
CA LEU A 22 -2.68 -11.12 6.92
C LEU A 22 -2.76 -12.64 6.84
N SER A 23 -1.99 -13.18 5.90
CA SER A 23 -1.64 -14.60 5.84
C SER A 23 -0.51 -14.92 6.84
N PRO A 24 -0.22 -16.19 7.15
CA PRO A 24 0.96 -16.55 7.95
C PRO A 24 2.28 -15.97 7.41
N ASN A 25 2.42 -15.92 6.08
CA ASN A 25 3.56 -15.26 5.44
C ASN A 25 3.56 -13.75 5.71
N GLY A 26 2.40 -13.09 5.62
CA GLY A 26 2.24 -11.67 5.93
C GLY A 26 2.59 -11.32 7.38
N GLU A 27 2.23 -12.19 8.34
CA GLU A 27 2.63 -12.04 9.74
C GLU A 27 4.15 -12.15 9.90
N LEU A 28 4.79 -13.12 9.24
CA LEU A 28 6.24 -13.29 9.27
C LEU A 28 6.98 -12.12 8.61
N GLN A 29 6.50 -11.64 7.46
CA GLN A 29 7.02 -10.43 6.81
C GLN A 29 6.99 -9.23 7.78
N ALA A 30 5.86 -9.00 8.45
CA ALA A 30 5.71 -7.89 9.40
C ALA A 30 6.68 -7.99 10.59
N LYS A 31 6.94 -9.20 11.11
CA LYS A 31 7.96 -9.40 12.16
C LYS A 31 9.36 -9.09 11.67
N ILE A 32 9.73 -9.55 10.46
CA ILE A 32 11.03 -9.24 9.85
C ILE A 32 11.19 -7.72 9.67
N LEU A 33 10.11 -7.01 9.29
CA LEU A 33 10.13 -5.56 9.25
C LEU A 33 10.40 -4.94 10.62
N GLY A 34 9.74 -5.42 11.68
CA GLY A 34 9.99 -4.97 13.04
C GLY A 34 11.45 -5.15 13.47
N GLN A 35 12.02 -6.32 13.19
CA GLN A 35 13.44 -6.61 13.44
C GLN A 35 14.38 -5.72 12.61
N TYR A 36 13.97 -5.32 11.41
CA TYR A 36 14.71 -4.34 10.62
C TYR A 36 14.59 -2.92 11.21
N PHE A 37 13.40 -2.53 11.68
CA PHE A 37 13.19 -1.27 12.38
C PHE A 37 14.02 -1.14 13.66
N ASP A 38 14.16 -2.20 14.46
CA ASP A 38 15.05 -2.23 15.63
C ASP A 38 16.51 -1.86 15.28
N LYS A 39 16.96 -2.25 14.07
CA LYS A 39 18.32 -1.95 13.59
C LYS A 39 18.47 -0.49 13.15
N ILE A 40 17.45 0.10 12.52
CA ILE A 40 17.55 1.39 11.81
C ILE A 40 16.94 2.58 12.55
N LEU A 41 15.96 2.35 13.41
CA LEU A 41 15.30 3.40 14.21
C LEU A 41 16.05 3.54 15.55
N ARG A 42 16.32 4.78 15.94
CA ARG A 42 17.07 5.10 17.17
C ARG A 42 16.18 5.55 18.34
N GLU A 43 14.91 5.76 18.05
CA GLU A 43 13.87 6.19 18.99
C GLU A 43 12.50 5.78 18.43
N GLU A 44 11.49 5.74 19.29
CA GLU A 44 10.12 5.41 18.93
C GLU A 44 9.60 6.36 17.83
N PRO A 45 9.11 5.82 16.69
CA PRO A 45 8.57 6.66 15.63
C PRO A 45 7.14 7.12 15.96
N TYR A 46 6.71 8.21 15.34
CA TYR A 46 5.28 8.49 15.22
C TYR A 46 4.63 7.45 14.30
N VAL A 47 3.60 6.73 14.76
CA VAL A 47 3.00 5.65 13.98
C VAL A 47 1.59 6.00 13.52
N VAL A 48 1.36 5.85 12.21
CA VAL A 48 0.03 5.89 11.58
C VAL A 48 -0.26 4.53 10.94
N ALA A 49 -1.50 4.07 11.02
CA ALA A 49 -1.98 2.95 10.22
C ALA A 49 -3.36 3.24 9.63
N GLY A 50 -3.58 2.80 8.40
CA GLY A 50 -4.94 2.76 7.85
C GLY A 50 -5.85 1.86 8.70
N SER A 51 -7.15 2.09 8.62
CA SER A 51 -8.16 1.35 9.41
C SER A 51 -8.39 -0.09 8.95
N MET A 52 -7.88 -0.49 7.78
CA MET A 52 -7.99 -1.86 7.28
C MET A 52 -7.28 -2.85 8.21
N GLN A 53 -7.87 -4.04 8.41
CA GLN A 53 -7.35 -5.00 9.38
C GLN A 53 -5.92 -5.44 9.03
N ARG A 54 -5.58 -5.63 7.75
CA ARG A 54 -4.21 -5.96 7.33
C ARG A 54 -3.19 -4.84 7.60
N HIS A 55 -3.59 -3.57 7.61
CA HIS A 55 -2.73 -2.44 7.97
C HIS A 55 -2.42 -2.50 9.46
N GLN A 56 -3.46 -2.62 10.27
CA GLN A 56 -3.37 -2.72 11.72
C GLN A 56 -2.54 -3.94 12.14
N GLN A 57 -2.76 -5.10 11.53
CA GLN A 57 -1.98 -6.29 11.81
C GLN A 57 -0.50 -6.11 11.46
N THR A 58 -0.19 -5.53 10.29
CA THR A 58 1.20 -5.26 9.90
C THR A 58 1.88 -4.35 10.92
N ALA A 59 1.19 -3.28 11.34
CA ALA A 59 1.69 -2.36 12.36
C ALA A 59 1.96 -3.07 13.69
N ASN A 60 0.98 -3.80 14.21
CA ASN A 60 1.10 -4.49 15.50
C ASN A 60 2.21 -5.54 15.51
N PHE A 61 2.31 -6.38 14.47
CA PHE A 61 3.36 -7.40 14.39
C PHE A 61 4.76 -6.78 14.24
N ALA A 62 4.91 -5.69 13.49
CA ALA A 62 6.20 -5.02 13.36
C ALA A 62 6.61 -4.33 14.66
N LEU A 63 5.71 -3.58 15.29
CA LEU A 63 6.03 -2.83 16.51
C LEU A 63 6.30 -3.73 17.72
N ALA A 64 5.67 -4.91 17.79
CA ALA A 64 5.94 -5.88 18.85
C ALA A 64 7.42 -6.31 18.92
N GLU A 65 8.17 -6.20 17.83
CA GLU A 65 9.59 -6.59 17.76
C GLU A 65 10.54 -5.47 18.19
N CYS A 66 10.12 -4.21 18.22
CA CYS A 66 11.02 -3.07 18.44
C CYS A 66 10.47 -1.93 19.33
N PHE A 67 9.18 -1.64 19.25
CA PHE A 67 8.51 -0.57 20.01
C PHE A 67 7.11 -1.03 20.48
N PRO A 68 7.01 -2.02 21.38
CA PRO A 68 5.74 -2.64 21.74
C PRO A 68 4.73 -1.69 22.40
N GLU A 69 5.20 -0.61 23.01
CA GLU A 69 4.37 0.41 23.66
C GLU A 69 3.96 1.56 22.72
N ALA A 70 4.40 1.54 21.46
CA ALA A 70 4.12 2.61 20.52
C ALA A 70 2.63 2.72 20.22
N LYS A 71 2.12 3.96 20.27
CA LYS A 71 0.71 4.23 19.97
C LYS A 71 0.50 4.34 18.46
N ILE A 72 -0.44 3.56 17.95
CA ILE A 72 -0.87 3.62 16.55
C ILE A 72 -2.01 4.62 16.41
N VAL A 73 -1.78 5.70 15.65
CA VAL A 73 -2.84 6.60 15.20
C VAL A 73 -3.55 5.94 14.01
N THR A 74 -4.83 5.61 14.17
CA THR A 74 -5.62 5.02 13.09
C THR A 74 -6.27 6.12 12.24
N ASP A 75 -6.01 6.10 10.93
CA ASP A 75 -6.56 7.08 9.98
C ASP A 75 -6.98 6.41 8.67
N SER A 76 -8.29 6.38 8.42
CA SER A 76 -8.88 5.79 7.21
C SER A 76 -8.48 6.49 5.90
N ALA A 77 -7.94 7.71 5.96
CA ALA A 77 -7.44 8.39 4.77
C ALA A 77 -6.27 7.64 4.10
N TRP A 78 -5.61 6.74 4.85
CA TRP A 78 -4.55 5.84 4.36
C TRP A 78 -5.06 4.46 3.88
N ASN A 79 -6.38 4.25 3.80
CA ASN A 79 -6.96 3.02 3.29
C ASN A 79 -6.75 2.86 1.78
N GLU A 80 -6.64 1.60 1.33
CA GLU A 80 -6.64 1.28 -0.10
C GLU A 80 -7.99 1.58 -0.75
N PHE A 81 -7.98 1.90 -2.05
CA PHE A 81 -9.21 1.96 -2.84
C PHE A 81 -9.92 0.59 -2.90
N ASN A 82 -11.22 0.60 -3.21
CA ASN A 82 -11.99 -0.62 -3.39
C ASN A 82 -11.66 -1.29 -4.73
N HIS A 83 -10.54 -2.00 -4.77
CA HIS A 83 -10.08 -2.69 -5.99
C HIS A 83 -11.09 -3.72 -6.49
N GLN A 84 -11.87 -4.38 -5.60
CA GLN A 84 -12.90 -5.33 -6.02
C GLN A 84 -13.99 -4.64 -6.84
N GLN A 85 -14.47 -3.48 -6.41
CA GLN A 85 -15.42 -2.68 -7.17
C GLN A 85 -14.82 -2.21 -8.49
N VAL A 86 -13.56 -1.75 -8.49
CA VAL A 86 -12.87 -1.32 -9.72
C VAL A 86 -12.90 -2.41 -10.79
N PHE A 87 -12.58 -3.66 -10.43
CA PHE A 87 -12.63 -4.75 -11.39
C PHE A 87 -14.06 -5.19 -11.72
N ALA A 88 -14.97 -5.20 -10.74
CA ALA A 88 -16.36 -5.57 -10.96
C ALA A 88 -17.11 -4.64 -11.92
N GLN A 89 -16.80 -3.33 -11.91
CA GLN A 89 -17.39 -2.36 -12.84
C GLN A 89 -16.80 -2.46 -14.25
N TYR A 90 -15.58 -2.95 -14.39
CA TYR A 90 -14.99 -3.22 -15.69
C TYR A 90 -15.54 -4.52 -16.30
N ASP A 91 -15.64 -5.57 -15.50
CA ASP A 91 -16.11 -6.87 -15.91
C ASP A 91 -16.88 -7.56 -14.77
N PRO A 92 -18.21 -7.74 -14.89
CA PRO A 92 -19.04 -8.32 -13.84
C PRO A 92 -18.57 -9.70 -13.36
N ARG A 93 -17.79 -10.43 -14.16
CA ARG A 93 -17.22 -11.74 -13.80
C ARG A 93 -16.27 -11.67 -12.60
N PHE A 94 -15.74 -10.49 -12.26
CA PHE A 94 -14.95 -10.32 -11.03
C PHE A 94 -15.77 -10.46 -9.74
N ASN A 95 -17.10 -10.37 -9.82
CA ASN A 95 -17.98 -10.75 -8.71
C ASN A 95 -18.07 -12.26 -8.52
N GLU A 96 -17.57 -13.05 -9.47
CA GLU A 96 -17.52 -14.51 -9.43
C GLU A 96 -16.09 -15.02 -9.62
N PRO A 97 -15.19 -14.86 -8.62
CA PRO A 97 -13.75 -15.14 -8.77
C PRO A 97 -13.42 -16.56 -9.24
N HIS A 98 -14.29 -17.53 -8.94
CA HIS A 98 -14.14 -18.92 -9.36
C HIS A 98 -14.33 -19.10 -10.87
N LEU A 99 -15.25 -18.37 -11.50
CA LEU A 99 -15.46 -18.39 -12.94
C LEU A 99 -14.32 -17.69 -13.67
N LEU A 100 -13.90 -16.52 -13.16
CA LEU A 100 -12.75 -15.81 -13.71
C LEU A 100 -11.49 -16.68 -13.70
N LYS A 101 -11.23 -17.39 -12.58
CA LYS A 101 -10.07 -18.29 -12.47
C LYS A 101 -10.11 -19.44 -13.49
N GLN A 102 -11.29 -20.01 -13.75
CA GLN A 102 -11.45 -21.09 -14.74
C GLN A 102 -11.20 -20.59 -16.17
N GLU A 103 -11.70 -19.41 -16.53
CA GLU A 103 -11.50 -18.81 -17.85
C GLU A 103 -10.04 -18.40 -18.06
N VAL A 104 -9.43 -17.74 -17.08
CA VAL A 104 -8.01 -17.36 -17.10
C VAL A 104 -7.11 -18.59 -17.29
N ALA A 105 -7.47 -19.74 -16.71
CA ALA A 105 -6.72 -20.98 -16.87
C ALA A 105 -6.82 -21.62 -18.26
N LYS A 106 -7.84 -21.25 -19.07
CA LYS A 106 -8.00 -21.71 -20.46
C LYS A 106 -7.18 -20.88 -21.45
N GLU A 107 -6.71 -19.71 -21.04
CA GLU A 107 -5.93 -18.82 -21.90
C GLU A 107 -4.51 -19.34 -22.13
N SER A 108 -4.00 -19.11 -23.34
CA SER A 108 -2.63 -19.48 -23.72
C SER A 108 -1.56 -18.76 -22.89
N SER A 109 -1.87 -17.56 -22.40
CA SER A 109 -1.05 -16.80 -21.47
C SER A 109 -1.92 -16.16 -20.37
N PRO A 110 -2.22 -16.90 -19.30
CA PRO A 110 -3.09 -16.44 -18.20
C PRO A 110 -2.63 -15.11 -17.60
N ARG A 111 -1.31 -14.93 -17.47
CA ARG A 111 -0.70 -13.72 -16.91
C ARG A 111 -0.88 -12.50 -17.81
N ALA A 112 -0.70 -12.66 -19.13
CA ALA A 112 -0.90 -11.55 -20.06
C ALA A 112 -2.38 -11.17 -20.18
N TYR A 113 -3.27 -12.16 -20.15
CA TYR A 113 -4.71 -11.94 -20.16
C TYR A 113 -5.16 -11.14 -18.93
N LEU A 114 -4.74 -11.55 -17.73
CA LEU A 114 -5.01 -10.79 -16.51
C LEU A 114 -4.46 -9.36 -16.62
N ALA A 115 -3.20 -9.18 -17.03
CA ALA A 115 -2.60 -7.86 -17.15
C ALA A 115 -3.41 -6.92 -18.06
N LYS A 116 -3.93 -7.43 -19.19
CA LYS A 116 -4.79 -6.66 -20.10
C LYS A 116 -6.11 -6.25 -19.46
N ILE A 117 -6.75 -7.15 -18.70
CA ILE A 117 -7.97 -6.82 -17.97
C ILE A 117 -7.71 -5.77 -16.90
N PHE A 118 -6.60 -5.90 -16.16
CA PHE A 118 -6.19 -4.93 -15.16
C PHE A 118 -5.97 -3.55 -15.78
N GLU A 119 -5.26 -3.49 -16.91
CA GLU A 119 -5.03 -2.25 -17.64
C GLU A 119 -6.36 -1.58 -18.06
N GLY A 120 -7.29 -2.35 -18.63
CA GLY A 120 -8.60 -1.82 -19.03
C GLY A 120 -9.45 -1.34 -17.85
N ALA A 121 -9.43 -2.05 -16.72
CA ALA A 121 -10.17 -1.64 -15.53
C ALA A 121 -9.64 -0.33 -14.94
N ILE A 122 -8.31 -0.18 -14.90
CA ILE A 122 -7.67 1.06 -14.43
C ILE A 122 -7.92 2.21 -15.41
N GLU A 123 -7.82 1.97 -16.72
CA GLU A 123 -8.13 2.97 -17.74
C GLU A 123 -9.57 3.46 -17.60
N ARG A 124 -10.52 2.55 -17.38
CA ARG A 124 -11.94 2.90 -17.17
C ARG A 124 -12.18 3.69 -15.87
N TRP A 125 -11.52 3.31 -14.78
CA TRP A 125 -11.70 3.98 -13.48
C TRP A 125 -11.04 5.37 -13.46
N THR A 126 -9.97 5.56 -14.21
CA THR A 126 -9.23 6.83 -14.30
C THR A 126 -9.69 7.73 -15.44
N GLY A 127 -10.29 7.17 -16.49
CA GLY A 127 -10.88 7.87 -17.63
C GLY A 127 -12.26 8.41 -17.24
N GLY A 128 -12.33 9.72 -16.99
CA GLY A 128 -13.43 10.37 -16.25
C GLY A 128 -14.87 10.28 -16.80
N GLU A 129 -15.11 9.47 -17.83
CA GLU A 129 -16.43 9.14 -18.36
C GLU A 129 -17.30 8.41 -17.33
N PHE A 130 -16.70 7.59 -16.47
CA PHE A 130 -17.44 6.65 -15.62
C PHE A 130 -17.30 6.86 -14.11
N HIS A 131 -16.78 7.99 -13.66
CA HIS A 131 -16.56 8.24 -12.22
C HIS A 131 -17.81 8.04 -11.35
N HIS A 132 -19.00 8.29 -11.90
CA HIS A 132 -20.29 8.19 -11.20
C HIS A 132 -20.72 6.75 -10.85
N GLU A 133 -20.00 5.72 -11.32
CA GLU A 133 -20.31 4.30 -11.06
C GLU A 133 -19.45 3.68 -9.95
N TYR A 134 -18.50 4.44 -9.40
CA TYR A 134 -17.59 3.98 -8.36
C TYR A 134 -17.93 4.67 -7.03
N ASP A 135 -17.86 3.93 -5.93
CA ASP A 135 -18.05 4.50 -4.59
C ASP A 135 -16.98 5.54 -4.28
N GLU A 136 -15.78 5.30 -4.80
CA GLU A 136 -14.66 6.22 -4.80
C GLU A 136 -14.06 6.30 -6.20
N ALA A 137 -14.28 7.40 -6.90
CA ALA A 137 -13.70 7.65 -8.20
C ALA A 137 -12.19 7.95 -8.07
N TRP A 138 -11.44 7.80 -9.17
CA TRP A 138 -10.00 8.06 -9.16
C TRP A 138 -9.60 9.45 -8.63
N PRO A 139 -10.24 10.56 -9.04
CA PRO A 139 -9.90 11.89 -8.51
C PRO A 139 -10.11 11.99 -7.00
N ASP A 140 -11.12 11.31 -6.47
CA ASP A 140 -11.45 11.32 -5.04
C ASP A 140 -10.42 10.50 -4.25
N PHE A 141 -10.07 9.30 -4.72
CA PHE A 141 -9.00 8.49 -4.12
C PHE A 141 -7.67 9.24 -4.13
N LYS A 142 -7.30 9.83 -5.28
CA LYS A 142 -6.08 10.63 -5.42
C LYS A 142 -6.09 11.79 -4.43
N ASN A 143 -7.16 12.59 -4.41
CA ASN A 143 -7.27 13.73 -3.53
C ASN A 143 -7.23 13.32 -2.04
N ARG A 144 -7.91 12.24 -1.65
CA ARG A 144 -7.88 11.73 -0.28
C ARG A 144 -6.46 11.41 0.19
N VAL A 145 -5.69 10.68 -0.62
CA VAL A 145 -4.30 10.31 -0.28
C VAL A 145 -3.39 11.54 -0.27
N GLU A 146 -3.55 12.44 -1.24
CA GLU A 146 -2.74 13.67 -1.31
C GLU A 146 -2.99 14.60 -0.13
N MET A 147 -4.24 14.68 0.33
CA MET A 147 -4.63 15.42 1.53
C MET A 147 -4.12 14.73 2.81
N ALA A 148 -4.17 13.39 2.89
CA ALA A 148 -3.61 12.65 4.02
C ALA A 148 -2.10 12.92 4.19
N LEU A 149 -1.35 12.90 3.08
CA LEU A 149 0.07 13.25 3.07
C LEU A 149 0.30 14.71 3.49
N GLN A 150 -0.48 15.65 2.94
CA GLN A 150 -0.34 17.06 3.28
C GLN A 150 -0.57 17.33 4.77
N ASN A 151 -1.66 16.77 5.33
CA ASN A 151 -1.98 16.91 6.74
C ASN A 151 -0.88 16.36 7.64
N LEU A 152 -0.32 15.19 7.29
CA LEU A 152 0.79 14.57 8.01
C LEU A 152 2.05 15.45 7.98
N CYS A 153 2.40 15.99 6.81
CA CYS A 153 3.53 16.89 6.64
C CYS A 153 3.35 18.19 7.43
N ASP A 154 2.16 18.78 7.42
CA ASP A 154 1.83 20.00 8.16
C ASP A 154 1.87 19.79 9.68
N GLU A 155 1.46 18.61 10.16
CA GLU A 155 1.63 18.21 11.56
C GLU A 155 3.11 18.09 11.92
N PHE A 156 3.90 17.38 11.12
CA PHE A 156 5.32 17.14 11.39
C PHE A 156 6.19 18.38 11.24
N ALA A 157 5.78 19.38 10.45
CA ALA A 157 6.41 20.69 10.44
C ALA A 157 6.34 21.38 11.83
N LYS A 158 5.28 21.08 12.62
CA LYS A 158 5.05 21.63 13.97
C LYS A 158 5.68 20.75 15.05
N THR A 159 5.39 19.45 15.05
CA THR A 159 5.78 18.50 16.11
C THR A 159 7.21 17.97 15.94
N LYS A 160 7.73 17.99 14.71
CA LYS A 160 9.12 17.63 14.33
C LYS A 160 9.60 16.27 14.88
N PRO A 161 8.82 15.17 14.76
CA PRO A 161 9.32 13.85 15.12
C PRO A 161 10.51 13.50 14.23
N ARG A 162 11.48 12.74 14.73
CA ARG A 162 12.62 12.29 13.93
C ARG A 162 12.20 11.25 12.88
N TYR A 163 11.35 10.31 13.30
CA TYR A 163 10.86 9.21 12.49
C TYR A 163 9.34 9.16 12.51
N ALA A 164 8.75 8.81 11.37
CA ALA A 164 7.35 8.44 11.26
C ALA A 164 7.22 7.18 10.41
N VAL A 165 6.29 6.30 10.78
CA VAL A 165 5.98 5.08 10.03
C VAL A 165 4.49 5.05 9.74
N VAL A 166 4.13 4.86 8.47
CA VAL A 166 2.75 4.83 7.99
C VAL A 166 2.47 3.47 7.36
N PHE A 167 1.64 2.66 8.01
CA PHE A 167 1.22 1.36 7.51
C PHE A 167 -0.01 1.50 6.61
N THR A 168 0.15 1.18 5.32
CA THR A 168 -0.84 1.44 4.27
C THR A 168 -0.74 0.37 3.15
N SER A 169 -1.17 0.69 1.92
CA SER A 169 -1.20 -0.21 0.77
C SER A 169 -0.40 0.32 -0.43
N GLY A 170 -0.20 -0.56 -1.42
CA GLY A 170 0.54 -0.22 -2.63
C GLY A 170 -0.11 0.87 -3.48
N GLY A 171 -1.45 0.94 -3.59
CA GLY A 171 -2.14 2.00 -4.33
C GLY A 171 -1.94 3.38 -3.71
N VAL A 172 -2.02 3.47 -2.38
CA VAL A 172 -1.76 4.70 -1.62
C VAL A 172 -0.30 5.17 -1.79
N ILE A 173 0.67 4.27 -1.62
CA ILE A 173 2.09 4.58 -1.84
C ILE A 173 2.34 5.02 -3.28
N SER A 174 1.67 4.37 -4.24
CA SER A 174 1.75 4.74 -5.65
C SER A 174 1.26 6.16 -5.90
N VAL A 175 0.12 6.56 -5.31
CA VAL A 175 -0.39 7.94 -5.41
C VAL A 175 0.60 8.94 -4.79
N VAL A 176 1.17 8.63 -3.63
CA VAL A 176 2.20 9.48 -3.01
C VAL A 176 3.40 9.64 -3.95
N ALA A 177 3.97 8.54 -4.46
CA ALA A 177 5.08 8.59 -5.40
C ALA A 177 4.70 9.32 -6.71
N GLY A 178 3.49 9.10 -7.19
CA GLY A 178 2.94 9.76 -8.38
C GLY A 178 2.82 11.26 -8.24
N LYS A 179 2.41 11.76 -7.07
CA LYS A 179 2.41 13.20 -6.75
C LYS A 179 3.83 13.77 -6.73
N LEU A 180 4.77 13.08 -6.07
CA LEU A 180 6.14 13.60 -5.91
C LEU A 180 6.99 13.55 -7.18
N LEU A 181 6.65 12.64 -8.11
CA LEU A 181 7.36 12.45 -9.38
C LEU A 181 6.56 12.92 -10.60
N GLU A 182 5.41 13.57 -10.38
CA GLU A 182 4.52 14.10 -11.41
C GLU A 182 4.11 13.05 -12.47
N LEU A 183 3.78 11.85 -12.00
CA LEU A 183 3.43 10.73 -12.89
C LEU A 183 2.00 10.84 -13.43
N SER A 184 1.80 10.43 -14.69
CA SER A 184 0.48 10.18 -15.25
C SER A 184 -0.27 9.08 -14.46
N PRO A 185 -1.61 9.06 -14.43
CA PRO A 185 -2.39 8.01 -13.74
C PRO A 185 -1.96 6.57 -14.07
N ASN A 186 -1.74 6.27 -15.36
CA ASN A 186 -1.33 4.93 -15.79
C ASN A 186 0.03 4.53 -15.21
N LYS A 187 0.99 5.46 -15.17
CA LYS A 187 2.31 5.22 -14.57
C LYS A 187 2.25 5.11 -13.05
N THR A 188 1.38 5.89 -12.40
CA THR A 188 1.08 5.77 -10.97
C THR A 188 0.60 4.36 -10.64
N PHE A 189 -0.42 3.83 -11.34
CA PHE A 189 -0.91 2.47 -11.07
C PHE A 189 0.06 1.37 -11.46
N ALA A 190 0.91 1.60 -12.47
CA ALA A 190 1.96 0.64 -12.81
C ALA A 190 2.90 0.39 -11.61
N LEU A 191 3.14 1.38 -10.74
CA LEU A 191 3.96 1.21 -9.53
C LEU A 191 3.32 0.25 -8.51
N ASN A 192 2.00 0.24 -8.39
CA ASN A 192 1.29 -0.60 -7.40
C ASN A 192 1.64 -2.10 -7.56
N TRP A 193 1.84 -2.53 -8.81
CA TRP A 193 2.27 -3.89 -9.16
C TRP A 193 3.69 -4.22 -8.71
N ALA A 194 4.57 -3.22 -8.67
CA ALA A 194 5.97 -3.39 -8.37
C ALA A 194 6.25 -3.31 -6.85
N ILE A 195 5.43 -2.61 -6.09
CA ILE A 195 5.62 -2.41 -4.65
C ILE A 195 5.39 -3.74 -3.93
N ALA A 196 6.43 -4.31 -3.32
CA ALA A 196 6.35 -5.60 -2.62
C ALA A 196 5.60 -5.46 -1.28
N ASN A 197 4.96 -6.53 -0.83
CA ASN A 197 4.37 -6.56 0.52
C ASN A 197 5.47 -6.29 1.56
N THR A 198 5.14 -5.50 2.58
CA THR A 198 6.06 -5.11 3.66
C THR A 198 7.28 -4.29 3.22
N SER A 199 7.33 -3.83 1.97
CA SER A 199 8.37 -2.90 1.51
C SER A 199 8.26 -1.53 2.16
N LEU A 200 9.40 -0.82 2.21
CA LEU A 200 9.50 0.57 2.65
C LEU A 200 9.64 1.53 1.48
N THR A 201 8.91 2.64 1.55
CA THR A 201 9.14 3.82 0.72
C THR A 201 9.53 4.96 1.65
N THR A 202 10.71 5.53 1.45
CA THR A 202 11.28 6.52 2.37
C THR A 202 11.11 7.92 1.81
N LEU A 203 10.49 8.80 2.59
CA LEU A 203 10.42 10.24 2.34
C LEU A 203 11.25 11.00 3.38
N ARG A 204 11.78 12.14 2.98
CA ARG A 204 12.41 13.12 3.85
C ARG A 204 11.61 14.41 3.82
N LEU A 205 11.19 14.88 4.98
CA LEU A 205 10.47 16.14 5.11
C LEU A 205 11.45 17.31 5.27
N VAL A 206 11.40 18.28 4.35
CA VAL A 206 12.17 19.52 4.39
C VAL A 206 11.19 20.69 4.52
N GLY A 207 11.12 21.30 5.71
CA GLY A 207 10.03 22.22 6.01
C GLY A 207 8.71 21.43 6.12
N ASN A 208 7.76 21.71 5.23
CA ASN A 208 6.53 20.93 5.04
C ASN A 208 6.50 20.17 3.69
N GLU A 209 7.60 20.20 2.94
CA GLU A 209 7.68 19.56 1.61
C GLU A 209 8.34 18.18 1.71
N PRO A 210 7.61 17.08 1.42
CA PRO A 210 8.19 15.74 1.39
C PRO A 210 9.01 15.51 0.11
N GLN A 211 10.16 14.86 0.26
CA GLN A 211 11.03 14.44 -0.84
C GLN A 211 11.16 12.92 -0.85
N LEU A 212 10.92 12.27 -1.99
CA LEU A 212 11.15 10.85 -2.16
C LEU A 212 12.66 10.54 -2.13
N LEU A 213 13.09 9.70 -1.18
CA LEU A 213 14.48 9.24 -1.10
C LEU A 213 14.66 7.86 -1.73
N SER A 214 13.67 6.99 -1.56
CA SER A 214 13.69 5.63 -2.05
C SER A 214 12.26 5.10 -2.18
N LEU A 215 12.10 4.15 -3.10
CA LEU A 215 10.82 3.49 -3.36
C LEU A 215 11.06 1.99 -3.31
N ASN A 216 10.17 1.29 -2.59
CA ASN A 216 10.09 -0.17 -2.61
C ASN A 216 11.35 -0.90 -2.10
N GLU A 217 11.92 -0.43 -0.99
CA GLU A 217 12.98 -1.15 -0.28
C GLU A 217 12.40 -2.42 0.36
N HIS A 218 12.77 -3.58 -0.17
CA HIS A 218 12.34 -4.89 0.35
C HIS A 218 13.53 -5.85 0.57
N HIS A 219 14.76 -5.33 0.51
CA HIS A 219 15.98 -6.14 0.49
C HIS A 219 16.20 -6.84 1.84
N PHE A 220 15.77 -6.23 2.93
CA PHE A 220 15.84 -6.82 4.27
C PHE A 220 14.95 -8.06 4.40
N ILE A 221 13.80 -8.13 3.72
CA ILE A 221 12.97 -9.34 3.66
C ILE A 221 13.69 -10.43 2.86
N LYS A 222 14.17 -10.06 1.67
CA LYS A 222 14.86 -10.98 0.76
C LYS A 222 16.14 -11.56 1.35
N ALA A 223 16.83 -10.80 2.20
CA ALA A 223 18.05 -11.24 2.88
C ALA A 223 17.78 -12.31 3.94
N GLU A 224 16.62 -12.26 4.60
CA GLU A 224 16.20 -13.26 5.59
C GLU A 224 15.60 -14.51 4.90
N ASP A 225 14.62 -14.31 4.01
CA ASP A 225 14.03 -15.38 3.20
C ASP A 225 13.48 -14.84 1.86
N PRO A 226 14.11 -15.18 0.72
CA PRO A 226 13.64 -14.79 -0.60
C PRO A 226 12.21 -15.25 -0.94
N GLN A 227 11.72 -16.33 -0.33
CA GLN A 227 10.36 -16.85 -0.58
C GLN A 227 9.28 -15.97 0.04
N LEU A 228 9.64 -15.17 1.06
CA LEU A 228 8.75 -14.19 1.66
C LEU A 228 8.66 -12.91 0.83
N LEU A 229 9.43 -12.75 -0.25
CA LEU A 229 9.25 -11.60 -1.12
C LEU A 229 8.05 -11.83 -2.05
N THR A 230 6.94 -11.19 -1.71
CA THR A 230 5.68 -11.34 -2.44
C THR A 230 5.18 -10.00 -2.98
N TRP A 231 4.36 -10.11 -4.03
CA TRP A 231 3.60 -9.01 -4.61
C TRP A 231 2.15 -9.45 -4.65
N ILE A 232 1.25 -8.51 -4.34
CA ILE A 232 -0.20 -8.72 -4.27
C ILE A 232 -0.55 -9.57 -3.07
#